data_AF-A0A969X6U2-F1
#
_entry.id   AF-A0A969X6U2-F1
#
_cell.length_a   1.000
_cell.length_b   1.000
_cell.length_c   1.000
_cell.angle_alpha   90.00
_cell.angle_beta   90.00
_cell.angle_gamma   90.00
#
_symmetry.space_group_name_H-M   'P 1'
#
loop_
_entity.id
_entity.type
_entity.pdbx_description
1 polymer ?
#
loop_
_entity_poly.entity_id
_entity_poly.type
_entity_poly.pdbx_seq_one_letter_code
_entity_poly.pdbx_strand_id
1 'polypeptide(L)'
;MNRGNTSFFCHSLTAVFLHFLIGENLLNHIGVDTNVHMPKYCDGIAPQDSRMTCRQYGAMMQQKEKNKQHPVYRLFTTRTNTIRKHHQRGKISDELREEALYVAECFRDKALMDNDYAATGYAQDMEQEHVYAEARKRLE
;
A
#
# COMPACT_ATOMS: atom_id res chain seq x y z
N MET A 1 -33.31 0.18 0.34
CA MET A 1 -32.58 -0.90 1.05
C MET A 1 -31.51 -1.43 0.09
N ASN A 2 -30.21 -1.50 0.35
CA ASN A 2 -29.46 -1.67 1.60
C ASN A 2 -28.20 -0.77 1.58
N ARG A 3 -28.03 0.03 2.64
CA ARG A 3 -26.75 0.65 2.98
C ARG A 3 -25.92 -0.43 3.67
N GLY A 4 -25.13 -1.16 2.89
CA GLY A 4 -24.20 -2.15 3.40
C GLY A 4 -23.04 -1.44 4.09
N ASN A 5 -23.05 -1.48 5.42
CA ASN A 5 -21.95 -1.12 6.32
C ASN A 5 -20.61 -1.69 5.80
N THR A 6 -19.75 -0.84 5.24
CA THR A 6 -18.34 -1.18 4.95
C THR A 6 -17.44 -0.70 6.07
N SER A 7 -17.80 -1.01 7.33
CA SER A 7 -17.03 -0.66 8.53
C SER A 7 -16.02 -1.73 8.94
N PHE A 8 -15.70 -2.69 8.07
CA PHE A 8 -14.83 -3.83 8.41
C PHE A 8 -13.65 -3.91 7.44
N PHE A 9 -12.45 -4.04 8.01
CA PHE A 9 -11.13 -4.17 7.38
C PHE A 9 -10.30 -2.88 7.16
N CYS A 10 -10.14 -2.06 8.21
CA CYS A 10 -8.82 -1.42 8.41
C CYS A 10 -8.16 -1.72 9.77
N HIS A 11 -8.92 -2.26 10.74
CA HIS A 11 -8.34 -2.89 11.93
C HIS A 11 -7.78 -4.28 11.63
N SER A 12 -6.53 -4.34 11.16
CA SER A 12 -5.54 -5.39 11.52
C SER A 12 -4.32 -5.28 10.59
N LEU A 13 -3.56 -4.19 10.68
CA LEU A 13 -2.20 -4.12 10.09
C LEU A 13 -1.24 -3.24 10.91
N THR A 14 -1.54 -3.00 12.19
CA THR A 14 -0.65 -2.29 13.13
C THR A 14 0.43 -3.18 13.76
N ALA A 15 0.66 -4.42 13.29
CA ALA A 15 1.59 -5.34 13.95
C ALA A 15 2.79 -5.83 13.10
N VAL A 16 3.06 -5.29 11.91
CA VAL A 16 4.26 -5.70 11.13
C VAL A 16 5.18 -4.53 10.73
N PHE A 17 4.76 -3.28 10.90
CA PHE A 17 5.59 -2.12 10.48
C PHE A 17 6.64 -1.68 11.51
N LEU A 18 6.59 -2.17 12.76
CA LEU A 18 7.52 -1.74 13.82
C LEU A 18 8.78 -2.61 13.97
N HIS A 19 8.99 -3.64 13.12
CA HIS A 19 10.22 -4.45 13.17
C HIS A 19 11.20 -4.17 12.01
N PHE A 20 10.97 -3.14 11.19
CA PHE A 20 11.85 -2.78 10.08
C PHE A 20 12.60 -1.46 10.32
N LEU A 21 12.99 -1.18 11.56
CA LEU A 21 13.86 -0.05 11.92
C LEU A 21 15.01 -0.41 12.87
N ILE A 22 15.44 -1.68 12.91
CA ILE A 22 16.76 -2.04 13.44
C ILE A 22 17.33 -3.13 12.54
N GLY A 23 18.33 -2.78 11.75
CA GLY A 23 18.99 -3.69 10.82
C GLY A 23 20.12 -3.01 10.05
N GLU A 24 20.95 -2.23 10.75
CA GLU A 24 22.33 -2.07 10.32
C GLU A 24 23.03 -3.44 10.33
N ASN A 25 23.98 -3.61 9.41
CA ASN A 25 24.92 -4.72 9.26
C ASN A 25 24.43 -6.02 8.61
N LEU A 26 24.49 -6.03 7.26
CA LEU A 26 25.21 -7.06 6.49
C LEU A 26 25.37 -6.63 5.01
N LEU A 27 25.86 -5.41 4.79
CA LEU A 27 26.38 -4.97 3.49
C LEU A 27 27.90 -5.16 3.52
N ASN A 28 28.38 -6.39 3.31
CA ASN A 28 29.77 -6.67 2.94
C ASN A 28 29.91 -8.15 2.56
N HIS A 29 29.39 -8.53 1.40
CA HIS A 29 30.08 -9.47 0.50
C HIS A 29 29.25 -9.58 -0.78
N ILE A 30 29.94 -9.60 -1.92
CA ILE A 30 29.41 -9.71 -3.28
C ILE A 30 28.98 -8.35 -3.84
N GLY A 31 29.96 -7.67 -4.44
CA GLY A 31 29.71 -6.53 -5.32
C GLY A 31 28.86 -6.96 -6.51
N VAL A 32 27.75 -6.27 -6.73
CA VAL A 32 27.03 -6.30 -8.01
C VAL A 32 26.59 -4.88 -8.32
N ASP A 33 26.98 -4.42 -9.50
CA ASP A 33 26.73 -3.10 -10.04
C ASP A 33 25.26 -2.67 -9.95
N THR A 34 25.10 -1.38 -9.67
CA THR A 34 23.83 -0.65 -9.64
C THR A 34 23.27 -0.49 -11.06
N ASN A 35 22.09 -1.08 -11.33
CA ASN A 35 21.21 -0.97 -12.52
C ASN A 35 20.99 -2.24 -13.36
N VAL A 36 20.79 -3.39 -12.73
CA VAL A 36 20.07 -4.52 -13.35
C VAL A 36 18.75 -4.72 -12.60
N HIS A 37 17.63 -4.76 -13.32
CA HIS A 37 16.36 -5.22 -12.76
C HIS A 37 16.53 -6.69 -12.35
N MET A 38 16.92 -6.90 -11.10
CA MET A 38 17.15 -8.23 -10.56
C MET A 38 15.80 -8.84 -10.19
N PRO A 39 15.37 -9.92 -10.86
CA PRO A 39 14.08 -10.53 -10.56
C PRO A 39 14.13 -11.12 -9.15
N LYS A 40 13.08 -10.88 -8.35
CA LYS A 40 12.97 -11.41 -6.97
C LYS A 40 12.92 -12.93 -6.89
N TYR A 41 12.55 -13.58 -7.98
CA TYR A 41 12.41 -15.02 -8.06
C TYR A 41 13.31 -15.57 -9.16
N CYS A 42 13.93 -16.70 -8.85
CA CYS A 42 14.62 -17.55 -9.82
C CYS A 42 13.70 -17.97 -10.98
N ASP A 43 14.29 -18.22 -12.15
CA ASP A 43 13.60 -18.93 -13.25
C ASP A 43 13.48 -20.45 -13.01
N GLY A 44 13.96 -20.93 -11.87
CA GLY A 44 13.93 -22.34 -11.48
C GLY A 44 12.60 -22.81 -10.92
N ILE A 45 12.56 -24.09 -10.57
CA ILE A 45 11.44 -24.73 -9.87
C ILE A 45 11.47 -24.35 -8.39
N ALA A 46 10.29 -24.08 -7.80
CA ALA A 46 10.18 -23.71 -6.41
C ALA A 46 10.64 -24.88 -5.51
N PRO A 47 11.53 -24.65 -4.51
CA PRO A 47 11.99 -25.72 -3.64
C PRO A 47 10.89 -26.26 -2.72
N GLN A 48 9.79 -25.52 -2.54
CA GLN A 48 8.62 -25.94 -1.76
C GLN A 48 7.61 -26.77 -2.55
N ASP A 49 7.53 -26.59 -3.87
CA ASP A 49 6.64 -27.35 -4.74
C ASP A 49 7.30 -27.57 -6.12
N SER A 50 7.62 -28.83 -6.42
CA SER A 50 8.27 -29.22 -7.66
C SER A 50 7.39 -29.08 -8.91
N ARG A 51 6.09 -28.78 -8.74
CA ARG A 51 5.11 -28.65 -9.83
C ARG A 51 5.04 -27.23 -10.42
N MET A 52 5.73 -26.26 -9.83
CA MET A 52 5.63 -24.86 -10.26
C MET A 52 6.96 -24.10 -10.14
N THR A 53 7.14 -23.08 -10.97
CA THR A 53 8.35 -22.23 -10.95
C THR A 53 8.36 -21.29 -9.75
N CYS A 54 9.54 -20.79 -9.34
CA CYS A 54 9.66 -19.81 -8.25
C CYS A 54 8.73 -18.59 -8.49
N ARG A 55 8.51 -18.20 -9.75
CA ARG A 55 7.57 -17.14 -10.15
C ARG A 55 6.11 -17.53 -9.97
N GLN A 56 5.72 -18.74 -10.39
CA GLN A 56 4.35 -19.24 -10.22
C GLN A 56 4.02 -19.43 -8.74
N TYR A 57 4.98 -19.93 -7.94
CA TYR A 57 4.86 -20.00 -6.50
C TYR A 57 4.75 -18.60 -5.86
N GLY A 58 5.57 -17.64 -6.27
CA GLY A 58 5.45 -16.24 -5.84
C GLY A 58 4.09 -15.60 -6.18
N ALA A 59 3.55 -15.92 -7.36
CA ALA A 59 2.21 -15.51 -7.78
C ALA A 59 1.10 -16.20 -6.96
N MET A 60 1.24 -17.49 -6.68
CA MET A 60 0.33 -18.28 -5.84
C MET A 60 0.30 -17.78 -4.40
N MET A 61 1.47 -17.43 -3.84
CA MET A 61 1.62 -16.81 -2.52
C MET A 61 1.18 -15.34 -2.49
N GLN A 62 0.65 -14.81 -3.60
CA GLN A 62 0.20 -13.44 -3.79
C GLN A 62 1.24 -12.39 -3.39
N GLN A 63 2.53 -12.74 -3.47
CA GLN A 63 3.62 -11.79 -3.33
C GLN A 63 3.79 -11.03 -4.65
N LYS A 64 2.72 -10.33 -5.07
CA LYS A 64 2.80 -9.42 -6.21
C LYS A 64 3.97 -8.48 -5.96
N GLU A 65 4.98 -8.60 -6.81
CA GLU A 65 6.07 -7.65 -6.90
C GLU A 65 5.45 -6.25 -6.91
N LYS A 66 5.85 -5.38 -5.96
CA LYS A 66 5.36 -3.99 -5.89
C LYS A 66 5.69 -3.31 -7.22
N ASN A 67 4.74 -3.32 -8.14
CA ASN A 67 4.87 -2.64 -9.41
C ASN A 67 4.84 -1.14 -9.11
N LYS A 68 6.03 -0.52 -9.06
CA LYS A 68 6.17 0.91 -8.81
C LYS A 68 5.38 1.76 -9.83
N GLN A 69 5.07 1.20 -11.00
CA GLN A 69 4.31 1.85 -12.06
C GLN A 69 2.79 1.58 -11.98
N HIS A 70 2.29 0.91 -10.95
CA HIS A 70 0.85 0.64 -10.82
C HIS A 70 0.04 1.95 -10.69
N PRO A 71 -1.07 2.12 -11.43
CA PRO A 71 -1.85 3.36 -11.45
C PRO A 71 -2.37 3.80 -10.06
N VAL A 72 -2.61 2.84 -9.16
CA VAL A 72 -3.01 3.10 -7.76
C VAL A 72 -1.97 3.95 -7.02
N TYR A 73 -0.68 3.63 -7.16
CA TYR A 73 0.37 4.35 -6.42
C TYR A 73 0.52 5.80 -6.86
N ARG A 74 0.25 6.10 -8.14
CA ARG A 74 0.30 7.48 -8.65
C ARG A 74 -0.68 8.38 -7.90
N LEU A 75 -1.94 7.95 -7.79
CA LEU A 75 -2.98 8.74 -7.12
C LEU A 75 -2.75 8.79 -5.60
N PHE A 76 -2.31 7.68 -5.01
CA PHE A 76 -1.91 7.62 -3.60
C PHE A 76 -0.83 8.66 -3.25
N THR A 77 0.26 8.72 -4.05
CA THR A 77 1.33 9.70 -3.85
C THR A 77 0.82 11.14 -4.00
N THR A 78 -0.02 11.41 -5.01
CA THR A 78 -0.62 12.74 -5.17
C THR A 78 -1.43 13.15 -3.94
N ARG A 79 -2.31 12.28 -3.43
CA ARG A 79 -3.19 12.61 -2.30
C ARG A 79 -2.42 12.79 -1.00
N THR A 80 -1.50 11.89 -0.67
CA THR A 80 -0.67 11.98 0.55
C THR A 80 0.23 13.21 0.55
N ASN A 81 0.77 13.61 -0.61
CA ASN A 81 1.50 14.87 -0.76
C ASN A 81 0.62 16.09 -0.51
N THR A 82 -0.63 16.08 -0.97
CA THR A 82 -1.60 17.15 -0.70
C THR A 82 -1.91 17.25 0.80
N ILE A 83 -2.14 16.12 1.46
CA ILE A 83 -2.38 16.05 2.92
C ILE A 83 -1.20 16.66 3.69
N ARG A 84 0.04 16.24 3.38
CA ARG A 84 1.26 16.80 3.99
C ARG A 84 1.39 18.30 3.76
N LYS A 85 1.11 18.79 2.55
CA LYS A 85 1.15 20.23 2.23
C LYS A 85 0.04 21.02 2.94
N HIS A 86 -1.15 20.45 3.14
CA HIS A 86 -2.22 21.09 3.89
C HIS A 86 -1.86 21.22 5.37
N HIS A 87 -1.26 20.18 5.94
CA HIS A 87 -0.73 20.23 7.30
C HIS A 87 0.38 21.30 7.43
N GLN A 88 1.37 21.30 6.53
CA GLN A 88 2.45 22.29 6.54
C GLN A 88 1.93 23.74 6.45
N ARG A 89 0.80 23.96 5.77
CA ARG A 89 0.15 25.27 5.62
C ARG A 89 -0.83 25.60 6.75
N GLY A 90 -0.96 24.76 7.77
CA GLY A 90 -1.89 24.95 8.89
C GLY A 90 -3.37 24.83 8.52
N LYS A 91 -3.70 24.18 7.39
CA LYS A 91 -5.11 24.02 6.94
C LYS A 91 -5.85 22.89 7.67
N ILE A 92 -5.12 21.94 8.23
CA ILE A 92 -5.64 20.75 8.93
C ILE A 92 -4.81 20.51 10.20
N SER A 93 -5.42 19.90 11.22
CA SER A 93 -4.74 19.51 12.46
C SER A 93 -3.80 18.31 12.24
N ASP A 94 -2.88 18.09 13.18
CA ASP A 94 -1.98 16.93 13.18
C ASP A 94 -2.78 15.62 13.28
N GLU A 95 -3.81 15.59 14.12
CA GLU A 95 -4.71 14.45 14.30
C GLU A 95 -5.48 14.12 13.00
N LEU A 96 -6.06 15.13 12.34
CA LEU A 96 -6.74 14.92 11.05
C LEU A 96 -5.76 14.51 9.94
N ARG A 97 -4.49 14.94 10.00
CA ARG A 97 -3.45 14.49 9.07
C ARG A 97 -3.22 12.99 9.20
N GLU A 98 -3.03 12.48 10.42
CA GLU A 98 -2.77 11.07 10.67
C GLU A 98 -3.92 10.19 10.18
N GLU A 99 -5.16 10.51 10.55
CA GLU A 99 -6.32 9.72 10.11
C GLU A 99 -6.54 9.80 8.59
N ALA A 100 -6.28 10.95 7.96
CA ALA A 100 -6.38 11.08 6.50
C ALA A 100 -5.31 10.27 5.76
N LEU A 101 -4.09 10.17 6.31
CA LEU A 101 -3.05 9.30 5.76
C LEU A 101 -3.45 7.84 5.90
N TYR A 102 -3.95 7.45 7.08
CA TYR A 102 -4.43 6.10 7.34
C TYR A 102 -5.57 5.70 6.38
N VAL A 103 -6.59 6.54 6.22
CA VAL A 103 -7.70 6.29 5.27
C VAL A 103 -7.19 6.12 3.84
N ALA A 104 -6.26 6.97 3.39
CA ALA A 104 -5.66 6.85 2.07
C ALA A 104 -4.88 5.53 1.90
N GLU A 105 -4.26 5.01 2.96
CA GLU A 105 -3.60 3.70 2.97
C GLU A 105 -4.61 2.55 2.90
N CYS A 106 -5.70 2.61 3.66
CA CYS A 106 -6.78 1.62 3.59
C CYS A 106 -7.34 1.53 2.16
N PHE A 107 -7.59 2.67 1.51
CA PHE A 107 -8.09 2.70 0.12
C PHE A 107 -7.08 2.15 -0.88
N ARG A 108 -5.79 2.46 -0.70
CA ARG A 108 -4.72 1.90 -1.53
C ARG A 108 -4.70 0.38 -1.41
N ASP A 109 -4.71 -0.14 -0.18
CA ASP A 109 -4.61 -1.57 0.07
C ASP A 109 -5.84 -2.32 -0.45
N LYS A 110 -7.03 -1.74 -0.27
CA LYS A 110 -8.27 -2.22 -0.90
C LYS A 110 -8.16 -2.27 -2.43
N ALA A 111 -7.62 -1.23 -3.07
CA ALA A 111 -7.42 -1.20 -4.52
C ALA A 111 -6.32 -2.14 -5.02
N LEU A 112 -5.37 -2.56 -4.18
CA LEU A 112 -4.39 -3.58 -4.55
C LEU A 112 -4.97 -5.00 -4.47
N MET A 113 -5.96 -5.20 -3.60
CA MET A 113 -6.65 -6.48 -3.40
C MET A 113 -7.81 -6.69 -4.36
N ASP A 114 -8.55 -5.62 -4.68
CA ASP A 114 -9.77 -5.65 -5.50
C ASP A 114 -9.57 -4.84 -6.79
N ASN A 115 -9.46 -5.55 -7.92
CA ASN A 115 -9.26 -4.93 -9.23
C ASN A 115 -10.50 -4.14 -9.71
N ASP A 116 -11.71 -4.58 -9.36
CA ASP A 116 -12.95 -3.90 -9.77
C ASP A 116 -13.11 -2.59 -9.03
N TYR A 117 -12.78 -2.59 -7.72
CA TYR A 117 -12.69 -1.38 -6.93
C TYR A 117 -11.58 -0.45 -7.43
N ALA A 118 -10.41 -0.98 -7.80
CA ALA A 118 -9.33 -0.17 -8.37
C ALA A 118 -9.74 0.56 -9.66
N ALA A 119 -10.57 -0.08 -10.49
CA ALA A 119 -11.01 0.47 -11.77
C ALA A 119 -12.13 1.52 -11.64
N THR A 120 -13.00 1.40 -10.63
CA THR A 120 -14.25 2.17 -10.56
C THR A 120 -14.37 3.06 -9.33
N GLY A 121 -14.08 2.53 -8.14
CA GLY A 121 -14.31 3.22 -6.87
C GLY A 121 -13.09 3.98 -6.35
N TYR A 122 -11.89 3.50 -6.63
CA TYR A 122 -10.67 4.02 -6.00
C TYR A 122 -10.42 5.51 -6.28
N ALA A 123 -10.69 5.97 -7.50
CA ALA A 123 -10.47 7.38 -7.86
C ALA A 123 -11.41 8.33 -7.09
N GLN A 124 -12.67 7.91 -6.91
CA GLN A 124 -13.69 8.65 -6.20
C GLN A 124 -13.41 8.69 -4.69
N ASP A 125 -13.08 7.54 -4.11
CA ASP A 125 -12.77 7.45 -2.67
C ASP A 125 -11.47 8.21 -2.32
N MET A 126 -10.56 8.33 -3.29
CA MET A 126 -9.33 9.15 -3.18
C MET A 126 -9.55 10.64 -3.47
N GLU A 127 -10.78 11.11 -3.65
CA GLU A 127 -11.05 12.55 -3.71
C GLU A 127 -10.72 13.24 -2.37
N GLN A 128 -10.29 14.50 -2.45
CA GLN A 128 -9.77 15.20 -1.28
C GLN A 128 -10.79 15.27 -0.15
N GLU A 129 -12.00 15.70 -0.50
CA GLU A 129 -13.07 15.90 0.45
C GLU A 129 -13.55 14.56 1.03
N HIS A 130 -13.57 13.51 0.19
CA HIS A 130 -13.94 12.18 0.64
C HIS A 130 -12.95 11.62 1.68
N VAL A 131 -11.63 11.71 1.41
CA VAL A 131 -10.60 11.26 2.36
C VAL A 131 -10.71 12.03 3.69
N TYR A 132 -10.93 13.35 3.65
CA TYR A 132 -11.10 14.11 4.89
C TYR A 132 -12.42 13.85 5.60
N ALA A 133 -13.51 13.60 4.88
CA ALA A 133 -14.77 13.22 5.48
C ALA A 133 -14.66 11.87 6.20
N GLU A 134 -14.04 10.87 5.58
CA GLU A 134 -13.80 9.57 6.22
C GLU A 134 -12.82 9.67 7.38
N ALA A 135 -11.78 10.51 7.29
CA ALA A 135 -10.88 10.76 8.41
C ALA A 135 -11.59 11.42 9.60
N ARG A 136 -12.47 12.39 9.36
CA ARG A 136 -13.26 13.04 10.43
C ARG A 136 -14.18 12.06 11.14
N LYS A 137 -14.85 11.17 10.40
CA LYS A 137 -15.70 10.10 10.98
C LYS A 137 -14.97 9.16 11.93
N ARG A 138 -13.64 9.08 11.83
CA ARG A 138 -12.79 8.25 12.70
C ARG A 138 -12.34 8.97 13.98
N LEU A 139 -12.50 10.29 14.01
CA LEU A 139 -12.22 11.15 15.16
C LEU A 139 -13.48 11.47 15.98
N GLU A 140 -14.66 11.14 15.45
CA GLU A 140 -15.97 11.20 16.13
C GLU A 140 -16.18 9.98 17.03
#